data_AF-A0A842SIW4-F1
#
_entry.id   AF-A0A842SIW4-F1
#
_cell.length_a   1.000
_cell.length_b   1.000
_cell.length_c   1.000
_cell.angle_alpha   90.00
_cell.angle_beta   90.00
_cell.angle_gamma   90.00
#
_symmetry.space_group_name_H-M   'P 1'
#
loop_
_entity.id
_entity.type
_entity.pdbx_description
1 polymer ?
#
loop_
_entity_poly.entity_id
_entity_poly.type
_entity_poly.pdbx_seq_one_letter_code
_entity_poly.pdbx_strand_id
1 'polypeptide(L)' 'MSVFDEADILFDLIKNKYKNRLNDEQLEKVKEKISEIIDATEKLRAIPLDNSDEPKFIFNPSREEEN' A
#
# COMPACT_ATOMS: atom_id res chain seq x y z
N MET A 1 22.60 0.36 0.58
CA MET A 1 22.42 1.30 -0.54
C MET A 1 21.64 2.47 0.05
N SER A 2 22.26 3.64 0.26
CA SER A 2 21.53 4.83 0.73
C SER A 2 20.89 5.49 -0.49
N VAL A 3 19.86 4.81 -0.99
CA VAL A 3 18.78 5.38 -1.77
C VAL A 3 17.78 5.86 -0.72
N PHE A 4 17.14 7.00 -0.93
CA PHE A 4 16.13 7.57 -0.02
C PHE A 4 15.27 6.47 0.64
N ASP A 5 15.03 6.61 1.95
CA ASP A 5 14.16 5.72 2.71
C ASP A 5 12.83 5.57 1.95
N GLU A 6 12.35 4.33 1.75
CA GLU A 6 11.12 4.04 1.00
C GLU A 6 9.95 4.88 1.57
N ALA A 7 9.96 5.11 2.88
CA ALA A 7 9.01 5.98 3.56
C ALA A 7 9.05 7.44 3.08
N ASP A 8 10.25 8.01 2.88
CA ASP A 8 10.42 9.39 2.45
C ASP A 8 9.95 9.58 1.00
N ILE A 9 10.26 8.63 0.12
CA ILE A 9 9.80 8.66 -1.29
C ILE A 9 8.27 8.63 -1.37
N LEU A 10 7.65 7.70 -0.63
CA LEU A 10 6.20 7.56 -0.58
C LEU A 10 5.54 8.80 0.03
N PHE A 11 6.14 9.37 1.07
CA PHE A 11 5.65 10.59 1.70
C PHE A 11 5.68 11.77 0.72
N ASP A 12 6.79 11.96 0.00
CA ASP A 12 6.92 13.02 -0.99
C ASP A 12 5.92 12.88 -2.14
N LEU A 13 5.64 11.66 -2.58
CA LEU A 13 4.59 11.39 -3.59
C LEU A 13 3.21 11.81 -3.10
N ILE A 14 2.82 11.42 -1.88
CA ILE A 14 1.51 11.77 -1.31
C ILE A 14 1.42 13.27 -1.04
N LYS A 15 2.46 13.87 -0.45
CA LYS A 15 2.53 15.31 -0.19
C LYS A 15 2.39 16.09 -1.49
N ASN A 16 3.13 15.75 -2.55
CA ASN A 16 3.04 16.46 -3.82
C ASN A 16 1.65 16.34 -4.47
N LYS A 17 1.00 15.18 -4.35
CA LYS A 17 -0.33 14.94 -4.90
C LYS A 17 -1.46 15.64 -4.13
N TYR A 18 -1.31 15.78 -2.80
CA TYR A 18 -2.41 16.21 -1.92
C TYR A 18 -2.10 17.44 -1.05
N LYS A 19 -0.96 18.12 -1.22
CA LYS A 19 -0.55 19.28 -0.38
C LYS A 19 -1.61 20.37 -0.22
N ASN A 20 -2.45 20.61 -1.24
CA ASN A 20 -3.49 21.64 -1.18
C ASN A 20 -4.74 21.19 -0.38
N ARG A 21 -4.78 19.94 0.08
CA ARG A 21 -5.91 19.30 0.76
C ARG A 21 -5.56 18.78 2.17
N LEU A 22 -4.28 18.85 2.55
CA LEU A 22 -3.79 18.35 3.82
C LEU A 22 -3.08 19.48 4.56
N ASN A 23 -3.42 19.66 5.83
CA ASN A 23 -2.68 20.53 6.73
C ASN A 23 -1.44 19.80 7.31
N ASP A 24 -0.61 20.53 8.04
CA ASP A 24 0.66 20.00 8.55
C ASP A 24 0.46 18.83 9.54
N GLU A 25 -0.56 18.88 10.39
CA GLU A 25 -0.88 17.78 11.32
C GLU A 25 -1.29 16.51 10.57
N GLN A 26 -2.06 16.66 9.49
CA GLN A 26 -2.46 15.55 8.62
C GLN A 26 -1.26 15.00 7.85
N LEU A 27 -0.32 15.85 7.43
CA LEU A 27 0.92 15.40 6.78
C LEU A 27 1.81 14.60 7.74
N GLU A 28 1.98 15.01 8.99
CA GLU A 28 2.69 14.22 10.00
C GLU A 28 2.03 12.83 10.18
N LYS A 29 0.70 12.79 10.34
CA LYS A 29 -0.03 11.51 10.43
C LYS A 29 0.13 10.63 9.20
N VAL A 30 0.20 11.22 8.00
CA VAL A 30 0.48 10.47 6.77
C VAL A 30 1.86 9.83 6.84
N LYS A 31 2.87 10.55 7.32
CA LYS A 31 4.24 10.03 7.44
C LYS A 31 4.30 8.82 8.39
N GLU A 32 3.66 8.93 9.56
CA GLU A 32 3.52 7.81 10.52
C GLU A 32 2.85 6.60 9.87
N LYS A 33 1.72 6.82 9.17
CA LYS A 33 0.97 5.75 8.51
C LYS A 33 1.73 5.05 7.40
N ILE A 34 2.54 5.77 6.64
CA ILE A 34 3.41 5.17 5.63
C ILE A 34 4.41 4.21 6.28
N SER A 35 5.03 4.62 7.39
CA SER A 35 5.97 3.76 8.12
C SER A 35 5.30 2.49 8.64
N GLU A 36 4.10 2.60 9.23
CA GLU A 36 3.32 1.44 9.67
C GLU A 36 2.99 0.47 8.51
N ILE A 37 2.64 1.00 7.33
CA ILE A 37 2.31 0.20 6.14
C ILE A 37 3.56 -0.53 5.61
N ILE A 38 4.72 0.13 5.59
CA ILE A 38 5.97 -0.49 5.16
C ILE A 38 6.33 -1.65 6.08
N ASP A 39 6.32 -1.45 7.40
CA ASP A 39 6.59 -2.52 8.37
C ASP A 39 5.61 -3.70 8.22
N ALA A 40 4.31 -3.42 8.03
CA ALA A 40 3.32 -4.46 7.75
C ALA A 40 3.62 -5.20 6.43
N THR A 41 4.06 -4.48 5.40
CA THR A 41 4.40 -5.04 4.08
C THR A 41 5.64 -5.92 4.15
N GLU A 42 6.67 -5.52 4.90
CA GLU A 42 7.87 -6.34 5.13
C GLU A 42 7.52 -7.65 5.84
N LYS A 43 6.65 -7.58 6.86
CA LYS A 43 6.13 -8.77 7.56
C LYS A 43 5.36 -9.70 6.62
N LEU A 44 4.55 -9.16 5.71
CA LEU A 44 3.83 -9.95 4.70
C LEU A 44 4.79 -10.59 3.69
N ARG A 45 5.81 -9.86 3.20
CA ARG A 45 6.82 -10.37 2.26
C ARG A 45 7.69 -11.46 2.87
N ALA A 46 7.84 -11.49 4.18
CA ALA A 46 8.60 -12.52 4.89
C ALA A 46 7.88 -13.88 4.94
N ILE A 47 6.58 -13.95 4.58
CA ILE A 47 5.83 -15.19 4.53
C ILE A 47 6.16 -15.91 3.22
N PRO A 48 6.74 -17.13 3.27
CA PRO A 48 6.97 -17.91 2.06
C PRO A 48 5.64 -18.39 1.48
N LEU A 49 5.48 -18.24 0.17
CA LEU A 49 4.34 -18.76 -0.58
C LEU A 49 4.83 -19.83 -1.56
N ASP A 50 4.09 -20.92 -1.67
CA ASP A 50 4.21 -21.88 -2.77
C ASP A 50 3.39 -21.37 -3.98
N ASN A 51 3.77 -21.79 -5.18
CA ASN A 51 2.97 -21.53 -6.38
C ASN A 51 1.58 -22.17 -6.31
N SER A 52 1.37 -23.17 -5.44
CA SER A 52 0.04 -23.73 -5.16
C SER A 52 -0.81 -22.89 -4.21
N ASP A 53 -0.26 -21.83 -3.58
CA ASP A 53 -1.03 -20.99 -2.67
C ASP A 53 -1.96 -20.05 -3.46
N GLU A 54 -3.25 -20.38 -3.45
CA GLU A 54 -4.27 -19.62 -4.17
C GLU A 54 -4.72 -18.38 -3.37
N PRO A 55 -5.17 -17.31 -4.06
CA PRO A 55 -5.84 -16.20 -3.41
C PRO A 55 -7.07 -16.67 -2.60
N LYS A 56 -7.31 -16.03 -1.45
CA LYS A 56 -8.47 -16.33 -0.59
C LYS A 56 -9.83 -16.25 -1.32
N PHE A 57 -9.90 -15.48 -2.40
CA PHE A 57 -11.10 -15.31 -3.20
C PHE A 57 -10.77 -15.63 -4.65
N ILE A 58 -11.45 -16.63 -5.19
CA ILE A 58 -11.40 -16.95 -6.61
C ILE A 58 -12.36 -15.98 -7.31
N PHE A 59 -11.87 -15.31 -8.35
CA PHE A 59 -12.72 -14.44 -9.17
C PHE A 59 -13.82 -15.27 -9.83
N ASN A 60 -15.09 -14.94 -9.54
CA ASN A 60 -16.25 -15.56 -10.17
C ASN A 60 -16.83 -14.59 -11.21
N PRO A 61 -16.59 -14.79 -12.52
CA PRO A 61 -17.20 -13.94 -13.52
C PRO A 61 -18.72 -14.12 -13.51
N SER A 62 -19.46 -13.06 -13.18
CA SER A 62 -20.90 -13.02 -13.40
C SER A 62 -21.16 -13.01 -14.89
N ARG A 63 -21.73 -14.10 -15.43
CA ARG A 63 -22.37 -14.05 -16.75
C ARG A 63 -23.75 -13.45 -16.53
N GLU A 64 -24.04 -12.32 -17.17
CA GLU A 64 -25.44 -11.89 -17.31
C GLU A 64 -26.17 -13.02 -18.03
N GLU A 65 -27.15 -13.64 -17.38
CA GLU A 65 -28.09 -14.51 -18.07
C GLU A 65 -28.86 -13.62 -19.04
N GLU A 66 -28.61 -13.78 -20.34
CA GLU A 66 -29.42 -13.18 -21.40
C GLU A 66 -30.88 -13.62 -21.17
N ASN A 67 -31.73 -12.67 -20.79
CA ASN A 67 -33.18 -12.85 -20.70
C ASN A 67 -33.81 -12.97 -22.09
#